data_AF-A0A970IPA0-F1
#
_entry.id   AF-A0A970IPA0-F1
#
_cell.length_a   1.000
_cell.length_b   1.000
_cell.length_c   1.000
_cell.angle_alpha   90.00
_cell.angle_beta   90.00
_cell.angle_gamma   90.00
#
_symmetry.space_group_name_H-M   'P 1'
#
loop_
_entity.id
_entity.type
_entity.pdbx_description
1 polymer ?
#
loop_
_entity_poly.entity_id
_entity_poly.type
_entity_poly.pdbx_seq_one_letter_code
_entity_poly.pdbx_strand_id
1 'polypeptide(L)'
;MIKIAQFGEGNFLRAFADYYFDVLNEEGVNYEVSIIKPCDYGSLDNFVKQKNIYNVVLRGKEKGKPIERIRKISVVKEAFSYSDKEDYERMATDSELRFVISNTTEAGIYFSDKDTIDNLKDSSYPAKLTAFLFKRFLSGLGGLYMLPVELIDNNADRLKECVNKYISLWNLP
;
A
#
# COMPACT_ATOMS: atom_id res chain seq x y z
N MET A 1 -10.91 -13.01 7.53
CA MET A 1 -10.70 -11.63 7.09
C MET A 1 -9.39 -11.60 6.32
N ILE A 2 -9.35 -10.94 5.16
CA ILE A 2 -8.14 -10.87 4.33
C ILE A 2 -7.53 -9.46 4.49
N LYS A 3 -6.36 -9.36 5.10
CA LYS A 3 -5.72 -8.06 5.33
C LYS A 3 -4.80 -7.66 4.19
N ILE A 4 -4.83 -6.37 3.88
CA ILE A 4 -4.08 -5.74 2.80
C ILE A 4 -3.30 -4.56 3.37
N ALA A 5 -1.99 -4.54 3.13
CA ALA A 5 -1.16 -3.37 3.36
C ALA A 5 -1.09 -2.55 2.07
N GLN A 6 -1.55 -1.30 2.12
CA GLN A 6 -1.59 -0.41 0.96
C GLN A 6 -0.52 0.68 1.10
N PHE A 7 0.55 0.61 0.32
CA PHE A 7 1.56 1.66 0.26
C PHE A 7 1.14 2.77 -0.69
N GLY A 8 0.74 3.91 -0.11
CA GLY A 8 0.23 5.07 -0.83
C GLY A 8 -1.25 5.34 -0.52
N GLU A 9 -1.57 6.62 -0.41
CA GLU A 9 -2.89 7.14 -0.04
C GLU A 9 -3.58 7.92 -1.18
N GLY A 10 -2.99 7.85 -2.37
CA GLY A 10 -3.38 8.65 -3.53
C GLY A 10 -4.78 8.33 -4.07
N ASN A 11 -5.28 9.23 -4.92
CA ASN A 11 -6.61 9.11 -5.52
C ASN A 11 -6.80 7.83 -6.33
N PHE A 12 -5.75 7.35 -7.01
CA PHE A 12 -5.83 6.13 -7.82
C PHE A 12 -6.19 4.92 -6.96
N LEU A 13 -5.43 4.63 -5.90
CA LEU A 13 -5.69 3.51 -5.02
C LEU A 13 -7.08 3.60 -4.37
N ARG A 14 -7.48 4.79 -3.94
CA ARG A 14 -8.81 5.02 -3.35
C ARG A 14 -9.97 4.83 -4.32
N ALA A 15 -9.82 5.27 -5.56
CA ALA A 15 -10.87 5.18 -6.57
C ALA A 15 -10.89 3.84 -7.33
N PHE A 16 -9.79 3.09 -7.28
CA PHE A 16 -9.62 1.82 -8.00
C PHE A 16 -9.54 0.63 -7.04
N ALA A 17 -8.44 0.51 -6.29
CA ALA A 17 -8.18 -0.67 -5.45
C ALA A 17 -9.16 -0.79 -4.28
N ASP A 18 -9.26 0.26 -3.46
CA ASP A 18 -10.19 0.29 -2.32
C ASP A 18 -11.63 0.11 -2.79
N TYR A 19 -11.99 0.66 -3.96
CA TYR A 19 -13.28 0.42 -4.58
C TYR A 19 -13.53 -1.07 -4.83
N TYR A 20 -12.61 -1.78 -5.48
CA TYR A 20 -12.76 -3.21 -5.74
C TYR A 20 -12.87 -4.03 -4.45
N PHE A 21 -12.01 -3.79 -3.46
CA PHE A 21 -12.07 -4.53 -2.21
C PHE A 21 -13.37 -4.29 -1.45
N ASP A 22 -13.86 -3.05 -1.47
CA ASP A 22 -15.14 -2.70 -0.85
C ASP A 22 -16.33 -3.36 -1.61
N VAL A 23 -16.26 -3.52 -2.95
CA VAL A 23 -17.29 -4.29 -3.71
C VAL A 23 -17.25 -5.75 -3.32
N LEU A 24 -16.06 -6.36 -3.28
CA LEU A 24 -15.92 -7.77 -2.91
C LEU A 24 -16.35 -8.06 -1.47
N ASN A 25 -16.32 -7.05 -0.59
CA ASN A 25 -16.91 -7.16 0.74
C ASN A 25 -18.42 -7.29 0.73
N GLU A 26 -19.12 -6.61 -0.18
CA GLU A 26 -20.56 -6.77 -0.39
C GLU A 26 -20.89 -8.19 -0.91
N GLU A 27 -19.95 -8.82 -1.61
CA GLU A 27 -20.04 -10.21 -2.08
C GLU A 27 -19.61 -11.26 -1.03
N GLY A 28 -19.16 -10.83 0.16
CA GLY A 28 -18.87 -11.71 1.30
C GLY A 28 -17.41 -12.14 1.47
N VAL A 29 -16.45 -11.56 0.74
CA VAL A 29 -15.02 -11.96 0.80
C VAL A 29 -14.28 -11.43 2.04
N ASN A 30 -14.74 -10.32 2.63
CA ASN A 30 -14.26 -9.74 3.90
C ASN A 30 -12.77 -9.36 3.94
N TYR A 31 -12.40 -8.39 3.10
CA TYR A 31 -11.15 -7.63 3.07
C TYR A 31 -11.11 -6.49 4.10
N GLU A 32 -9.90 -6.18 4.55
CA GLU A 32 -9.58 -5.03 5.39
C GLU A 32 -8.29 -4.36 4.88
N VAL A 33 -8.33 -3.05 4.61
CA VAL A 33 -7.19 -2.29 4.08
C VAL A 33 -6.57 -1.42 5.17
N SER A 34 -5.25 -1.50 5.32
CA SER A 34 -4.45 -0.60 6.15
C SER A 34 -3.53 0.22 5.26
N ILE A 35 -3.74 1.54 5.25
CA ILE A 35 -2.95 2.46 4.42
C ILE A 35 -1.66 2.81 5.15
N ILE A 36 -0.55 2.63 4.45
CA ILE A 36 0.78 3.04 4.88
C ILE A 36 1.21 4.19 3.95
N LYS A 37 1.26 5.40 4.51
CA LYS A 37 1.75 6.57 3.80
C LYS A 37 3.27 6.49 3.67
N PRO A 38 3.83 6.42 2.45
CA PRO A 38 5.25 6.10 2.24
C PRO A 38 6.20 7.29 2.38
N CYS A 39 5.70 8.53 2.48
CA CYS A 39 6.50 9.75 2.61
C CYS A 39 5.85 10.78 3.55
N ASP A 40 6.63 11.75 4.02
CA ASP A 40 6.14 12.76 4.99
C ASP A 40 5.24 13.83 4.33
N TYR A 41 5.31 14.02 3.01
CA TYR A 41 4.50 15.02 2.30
C TYR A 41 3.00 14.69 2.33
N GLY A 42 2.14 15.69 2.56
CA GLY A 42 0.69 15.49 2.71
C GLY A 42 0.28 15.09 4.13
N SER A 43 -1.03 14.93 4.37
CA SER A 43 -1.57 14.64 5.71
C SER A 43 -2.62 13.53 5.68
N LEU A 44 -2.67 12.74 6.75
CA LEU A 44 -3.69 11.72 7.01
C LEU A 44 -4.91 12.26 7.79
N ASP A 45 -4.94 13.55 8.14
CA ASP A 45 -5.99 14.15 8.98
C ASP A 45 -7.41 13.90 8.44
N ASN A 46 -7.57 13.92 7.12
CA ASN A 46 -8.88 13.68 6.50
C ASN A 46 -9.35 12.24 6.68
N PHE A 47 -8.44 11.26 6.72
CA PHE A 47 -8.77 9.88 7.06
C PHE A 47 -9.24 9.81 8.51
N VAL A 48 -8.47 10.38 9.44
CA VAL A 48 -8.79 10.38 10.87
C VAL A 48 -10.14 11.05 11.14
N LYS A 49 -10.36 12.27 10.62
CA LYS A 49 -11.59 13.05 10.81
C LYS A 49 -12.84 12.31 10.30
N GLN A 50 -12.70 11.53 9.23
CA GLN A 50 -13.80 10.81 8.61
C GLN A 50 -13.87 9.33 9.02
N LYS A 51 -13.09 8.92 10.03
CA LYS A 51 -13.01 7.52 10.48
C LYS A 51 -12.72 6.55 9.32
N ASN A 52 -11.80 6.96 8.44
CA ASN A 52 -11.34 6.23 7.26
C ASN A 52 -12.41 5.95 6.19
N ILE A 53 -13.58 6.59 6.29
CA ILE A 53 -14.66 6.49 5.31
C ILE A 53 -14.59 7.67 4.35
N TYR A 54 -14.83 7.42 3.07
CA TYR A 54 -14.91 8.46 2.05
C TYR A 54 -15.84 8.04 0.91
N ASN A 55 -16.15 8.96 0.00
CA ASN A 55 -16.97 8.66 -1.18
C ASN A 55 -16.13 8.71 -2.46
N VAL A 56 -16.38 7.77 -3.36
CA VAL A 56 -15.92 7.80 -4.75
C VAL A 56 -17.08 8.27 -5.62
N VAL A 57 -16.85 9.33 -6.39
CA VAL A 57 -17.82 9.88 -7.35
C VAL A 57 -17.42 9.44 -8.76
N LEU A 58 -18.13 8.46 -9.29
CA LEU A 58 -17.95 7.95 -10.64
C LEU A 58 -18.77 8.79 -11.62
N ARG A 59 -18.10 9.46 -12.55
CA ARG A 59 -18.73 10.27 -13.60
C ARG A 59 -18.41 9.70 -14.97
N GLY A 60 -19.39 9.68 -15.85
CA GLY A 60 -19.22 9.16 -17.20
C GLY A 60 -20.40 9.48 -18.11
N LYS A 61 -20.50 8.75 -19.22
CA LYS A 61 -21.59 8.88 -20.19
C LYS A 61 -22.14 7.49 -20.49
N GLU A 62 -23.44 7.29 -20.29
CA GLU A 62 -24.13 6.03 -20.57
C GLU A 62 -25.30 6.31 -21.52
N LYS A 63 -25.37 5.57 -22.64
CA LYS A 63 -26.37 5.78 -23.71
C LYS A 63 -26.49 7.25 -24.16
N GLY A 64 -25.35 7.93 -24.24
CA GLY A 64 -25.30 9.33 -24.68
C GLY A 64 -25.58 10.37 -23.59
N LYS A 65 -25.99 9.98 -22.38
CA LYS A 65 -26.34 10.89 -21.29
C LYS A 65 -25.27 10.91 -20.19
N PRO A 66 -24.95 12.07 -19.61
CA PRO A 66 -24.09 12.13 -18.42
C PRO A 66 -24.68 11.30 -17.29
N ILE A 67 -23.83 10.53 -16.62
CA ILE A 67 -24.18 9.80 -15.40
C ILE A 67 -23.21 10.17 -14.28
N GLU A 68 -23.73 10.17 -13.06
CA GLU A 68 -22.95 10.27 -11.82
C GLU A 68 -23.43 9.18 -10.86
N ARG A 69 -22.50 8.44 -10.28
CA ARG A 69 -22.76 7.45 -9.23
C ARG A 69 -21.84 7.73 -8.06
N ILE A 70 -22.40 7.86 -6.87
CA ILE A 70 -21.63 8.07 -5.64
C ILE A 70 -21.63 6.77 -4.86
N ARG A 71 -20.44 6.29 -4.48
CA ARG A 71 -20.28 5.10 -3.65
C ARG A 71 -19.49 5.44 -2.39
N LYS A 72 -20.01 5.00 -1.25
CA LYS A 72 -19.29 5.05 0.02
C LYS A 72 -18.27 3.91 0.06
N ILE A 73 -17.04 4.25 0.42
CA ILE A 73 -15.95 3.30 0.65
C ILE A 73 -15.68 3.21 2.15
N SER A 74 -15.63 1.99 2.68
CA SER A 74 -15.47 1.69 4.11
C SER A 74 -14.53 0.52 4.42
N VAL A 75 -13.85 -0.03 3.41
CA VAL A 75 -12.87 -1.11 3.57
C VAL A 75 -11.58 -0.68 4.29
N VAL A 76 -11.28 0.62 4.34
CA VAL A 76 -10.10 1.14 5.03
C VAL A 76 -10.31 1.12 6.53
N LYS A 77 -9.52 0.31 7.22
CA LYS A 77 -9.55 0.18 8.68
C LYS A 77 -8.77 1.26 9.38
N GLU A 78 -7.57 1.51 8.89
CA GLU A 78 -6.60 2.42 9.49
C GLU A 78 -5.68 3.02 8.42
N ALA A 79 -5.10 4.16 8.75
CA ALA A 79 -4.10 4.84 7.93
C ALA A 79 -3.03 5.41 8.86
N PHE A 80 -1.78 5.08 8.61
CA PHE A 80 -0.63 5.53 9.39
C PHE A 80 0.55 5.84 8.47
N SER A 81 1.51 6.61 8.98
CA SER A 81 2.76 6.89 8.29
C SER A 81 3.72 5.74 8.44
N TYR A 82 4.58 5.48 7.45
CA TYR A 82 5.69 4.53 7.63
C TYR A 82 6.57 4.88 8.85
N SER A 83 6.59 6.16 9.26
CA SER A 83 7.33 6.65 10.44
C SER A 83 6.73 6.20 11.76
N ASP A 84 5.48 5.73 11.77
CA ASP A 84 4.80 5.20 12.94
C ASP A 84 5.30 3.77 13.18
N LYS A 85 6.48 3.67 13.80
CA LYS A 85 7.27 2.43 13.92
C LYS A 85 6.46 1.28 14.52
N GLU A 86 5.64 1.55 15.54
CA GLU A 86 4.81 0.53 16.20
C GLU A 86 3.79 -0.07 15.24
N ASP A 87 3.06 0.75 14.50
CA ASP A 87 2.07 0.30 13.51
C ASP A 87 2.72 -0.39 12.32
N TYR A 88 3.86 0.12 11.85
CA TYR A 88 4.61 -0.48 10.77
C TYR A 88 5.13 -1.88 11.13
N GLU A 89 5.71 -2.04 12.32
CA GLU A 89 6.16 -3.35 12.81
C GLU A 89 4.99 -4.31 13.10
N ARG A 90 3.89 -3.80 13.66
CA ARG A 90 2.66 -4.58 13.86
C ARG A 90 2.15 -5.13 12.53
N MET A 91 2.09 -4.29 11.50
CA MET A 91 1.63 -4.71 10.18
C MET A 91 2.57 -5.73 9.54
N ALA A 92 3.89 -5.53 9.64
CA ALA A 92 4.89 -6.48 9.13
C ALA A 92 4.75 -7.88 9.76
N THR A 93 4.38 -7.92 11.03
CA THR A 93 4.26 -9.15 11.83
C THR A 93 2.83 -9.69 11.92
N ASP A 94 1.89 -9.15 11.15
CA ASP A 94 0.51 -9.65 11.12
C ASP A 94 0.41 -10.97 10.32
N SER A 95 0.06 -12.06 11.00
CA SER A 95 -0.10 -13.39 10.39
C SER A 95 -1.30 -13.52 9.45
N GLU A 96 -2.28 -12.61 9.51
CA GLU A 96 -3.44 -12.53 8.63
C GLU A 96 -3.19 -11.64 7.39
N LEU A 97 -2.09 -10.89 7.36
CA LEU A 97 -1.67 -10.14 6.17
C LEU A 97 -1.40 -11.08 5.00
N ARG A 98 -1.99 -10.79 3.85
CA ARG A 98 -1.86 -11.62 2.63
C ARG A 98 -1.37 -10.83 1.43
N PHE A 99 -1.77 -9.57 1.29
CA PHE A 99 -1.47 -8.76 0.13
C PHE A 99 -0.76 -7.47 0.51
N VAL A 100 0.17 -7.07 -0.35
CA VAL A 100 0.70 -5.71 -0.39
C VAL A 100 0.34 -5.11 -1.74
N ILE A 101 -0.35 -3.98 -1.74
CA ILE A 101 -0.64 -3.20 -2.94
C ILE A 101 0.09 -1.86 -2.84
N SER A 102 0.61 -1.35 -3.94
CA SER A 102 1.37 -0.09 -3.93
C SER A 102 1.07 0.81 -5.11
N ASN A 103 1.02 2.11 -4.83
CA ASN A 103 1.17 3.14 -5.85
C ASN A 103 1.95 4.30 -5.23
N THR A 104 3.24 4.32 -5.51
CA THR A 104 4.18 5.34 -5.02
C THR A 104 4.60 6.34 -6.10
N THR A 105 3.78 6.47 -7.16
CA THR A 105 4.08 7.14 -8.44
C THR A 105 5.16 6.44 -9.28
N GLU A 106 5.32 6.86 -10.53
CA GLU A 106 6.31 6.33 -11.47
C GLU A 106 7.75 6.51 -10.95
N ALA A 107 7.99 7.59 -10.20
CA ALA A 107 9.28 7.89 -9.58
C ALA A 107 9.49 7.14 -8.24
N GLY A 108 8.50 6.38 -7.76
CA GLY A 108 8.56 5.73 -6.45
C GLY A 108 9.31 4.41 -6.43
N ILE A 109 9.34 3.68 -7.55
CA ILE A 109 10.11 2.43 -7.69
C ILE A 109 11.49 2.75 -8.27
N TYR A 110 12.45 2.95 -7.38
CA TYR A 110 13.86 3.10 -7.73
C TYR A 110 14.75 2.52 -6.63
N PHE A 111 16.01 2.28 -6.99
CA PHE A 111 17.05 1.86 -6.06
C PHE A 111 18.01 3.02 -5.78
N SER A 112 18.41 3.16 -4.53
CA SER A 112 19.39 4.11 -4.01
C SER A 112 20.36 3.36 -3.10
N ASP A 113 21.65 3.39 -3.44
CA ASP A 113 22.72 2.79 -2.64
C ASP A 113 23.01 3.54 -1.33
N LYS A 114 22.35 4.69 -1.13
CA LYS A 114 22.42 5.49 0.08
C LYS A 114 21.36 5.11 1.12
N ASP A 115 20.36 4.33 0.73
CA ASP A 115 19.30 3.92 1.66
C ASP A 115 19.87 2.90 2.66
N THR A 116 19.49 3.07 3.93
CA THR A 116 19.94 2.20 5.02
C THR A 116 18.75 1.60 5.74
N ILE A 117 18.90 0.37 6.22
CA ILE A 117 17.87 -0.32 6.99
C ILE A 117 17.56 0.40 8.32
N ASP A 118 18.52 1.15 8.85
CA ASP A 118 18.40 1.89 10.11
C ASP A 118 17.74 3.27 9.94
N ASN A 119 17.73 3.85 8.74
CA ASN A 119 17.08 5.12 8.45
C ASN A 119 16.10 5.01 7.27
N LEU A 120 14.94 4.44 7.55
CA LEU A 120 13.88 4.31 6.54
C LEU A 120 13.18 5.62 6.22
N LYS A 121 13.37 6.69 7.01
CA LYS A 121 12.65 7.96 6.82
C LYS A 121 12.82 8.53 5.42
N ASP A 122 14.08 8.69 5.04
CA ASP A 122 14.46 9.28 3.76
C ASP A 122 14.69 8.23 2.66
N SER A 123 14.42 6.97 2.97
CA SER A 123 14.64 5.85 2.04
C SER A 123 13.55 5.74 0.98
N SER A 124 13.89 5.14 -0.15
CA SER A 124 12.95 4.80 -1.21
C SER A 124 11.83 3.86 -0.74
N TYR A 125 10.75 3.77 -1.52
CA TYR A 125 9.69 2.79 -1.25
C TYR A 125 10.19 1.34 -1.26
N PRO A 126 10.99 0.89 -2.25
CA PRO A 126 11.48 -0.48 -2.25
C PRO A 126 12.41 -0.79 -1.05
N ALA A 127 13.18 0.19 -0.55
CA ALA A 127 13.95 0.03 0.69
C ALA A 127 13.03 -0.18 1.91
N LYS A 128 12.00 0.68 2.08
CA LYS A 128 10.98 0.54 3.13
C LYS A 128 10.33 -0.85 3.08
N LEU A 129 9.87 -1.26 1.89
CA LEU A 129 9.30 -2.58 1.66
C LEU A 129 10.27 -3.71 2.01
N THR A 130 11.55 -3.59 1.65
CA THR A 130 12.56 -4.62 1.96
C THR A 130 12.72 -4.79 3.47
N ALA A 131 12.78 -3.70 4.23
CA ALA A 131 12.82 -3.75 5.69
C ALA A 131 11.56 -4.36 6.30
N PHE A 132 10.38 -4.04 5.76
CA PHE A 132 9.10 -4.65 6.14
C PHE A 132 9.10 -6.16 5.94
N LEU A 133 9.53 -6.62 4.76
CA LEU A 133 9.62 -8.05 4.44
C LEU A 133 10.67 -8.76 5.29
N PHE A 134 11.80 -8.11 5.59
CA PHE A 134 12.82 -8.65 6.47
C PHE A 134 12.31 -8.84 7.90
N LYS A 135 11.61 -7.85 8.46
CA LYS A 135 10.96 -7.97 9.77
C LYS A 135 9.97 -9.14 9.81
N ARG A 136 9.18 -9.30 8.74
CA ARG A 136 8.24 -10.41 8.58
C ARG A 136 8.96 -11.76 8.56
N PHE A 137 10.03 -11.87 7.79
CA PHE A 137 10.88 -13.06 7.72
C PHE A 137 11.48 -13.43 9.08
N LEU A 138 12.06 -12.46 9.81
CA LEU A 138 12.60 -12.67 11.15
C LEU A 138 11.55 -13.13 12.16
N SER A 139 10.27 -12.84 11.90
CA SER A 139 9.14 -13.28 12.71
C SER A 139 8.62 -14.67 12.32
N GLY A 140 9.33 -15.38 11.42
CA GLY A 140 8.97 -16.72 10.97
C GLY A 140 7.73 -16.78 10.09
N LEU A 141 7.28 -15.65 9.54
CA LEU A 141 6.09 -15.57 8.70
C LEU A 141 6.43 -15.75 7.22
N GLY A 142 5.49 -16.35 6.47
CA GLY A 142 5.63 -16.55 5.04
C GLY A 142 5.54 -15.26 4.22
N GLY A 143 5.85 -15.39 2.92
CA GLY A 143 5.75 -14.30 1.94
C GLY A 143 4.34 -13.75 1.75
N LEU A 144 4.26 -12.66 1.00
CA LEU A 144 3.04 -11.92 0.67
C LEU A 144 2.84 -11.86 -0.83
N TYR A 145 1.60 -11.69 -1.28
CA TYR A 145 1.30 -11.38 -2.67
C TYR A 145 1.52 -9.89 -2.93
N MET A 146 2.40 -9.58 -3.88
CA MET A 146 2.76 -8.21 -4.25
C MET A 146 1.93 -7.76 -5.46
N LEU A 147 1.23 -6.64 -5.32
CA LEU A 147 0.38 -6.03 -6.34
C LEU A 147 0.83 -4.58 -6.59
N PRO A 148 2.01 -4.33 -7.16
CA PRO A 148 2.38 -2.98 -7.57
C PRO A 148 1.47 -2.52 -8.71
N VAL A 149 0.95 -1.31 -8.57
CA VAL A 149 0.07 -0.67 -9.56
C VAL A 149 0.61 0.71 -9.97
N GLU A 150 1.91 0.94 -9.78
CA GLU A 150 2.64 2.04 -10.41
C GLU A 150 2.57 1.95 -11.94
N LEU A 151 2.45 3.12 -12.60
CA LEU A 151 2.32 3.23 -14.05
C LEU A 151 3.68 3.16 -14.74
N ILE A 152 4.37 2.04 -14.58
CA ILE A 152 5.64 1.74 -15.25
C ILE A 152 5.61 0.34 -15.86
N ASP A 153 6.39 0.13 -16.92
CA ASP A 153 6.50 -1.19 -17.56
C ASP A 153 7.07 -2.22 -16.60
N ASN A 154 6.42 -3.40 -16.54
CA ASN A 154 6.83 -4.53 -15.72
C ASN A 154 7.06 -4.14 -14.25
N ASN A 155 6.14 -3.34 -13.68
CA ASN A 155 6.26 -2.79 -12.33
C ASN A 155 6.61 -3.83 -11.24
N ALA A 156 6.06 -5.04 -11.32
CA ALA A 156 6.37 -6.15 -10.42
C ALA A 156 7.81 -6.62 -10.53
N ASP A 157 8.34 -6.79 -11.75
CA ASP A 157 9.72 -7.19 -11.96
C ASP A 157 10.69 -6.08 -11.52
N ARG A 158 10.35 -4.81 -11.76
CA ARG A 158 11.16 -3.67 -11.32
C ARG A 158 11.20 -3.53 -9.80
N LEU A 159 10.07 -3.72 -9.13
CA LEU A 159 10.02 -3.73 -7.67
C LEU A 159 10.85 -4.89 -7.11
N LYS A 160 10.70 -6.10 -7.68
CA LYS A 160 11.48 -7.28 -7.30
C LYS A 160 12.98 -7.07 -7.48
N GLU A 161 13.40 -6.45 -8.59
CA GLU A 161 14.80 -6.11 -8.85
C GLU A 161 15.35 -5.17 -7.75
N CYS A 162 14.60 -4.12 -7.40
CA CYS A 162 15.00 -3.19 -6.33
C CYS A 162 15.13 -3.90 -4.98
N VAL A 163 14.14 -4.73 -4.60
CA VAL A 163 14.19 -5.51 -3.35
C VAL A 163 15.42 -6.43 -3.32
N ASN A 164 15.73 -7.14 -4.41
CA ASN A 164 16.92 -7.99 -4.49
C ASN A 164 18.23 -7.20 -4.35
N LYS A 165 18.29 -5.97 -4.90
CA LYS A 165 19.44 -5.08 -4.71
C LYS A 165 19.59 -4.68 -3.24
N TYR A 166 18.50 -4.40 -2.53
CA TYR A 166 18.55 -4.09 -1.10
C TYR A 166 18.92 -5.29 -0.23
N ILE A 167 18.42 -6.48 -0.55
CA ILE A 167 18.86 -7.74 0.09
C ILE A 167 20.38 -7.88 -0.03
N SER A 168 20.92 -7.66 -1.23
CA SER A 168 22.37 -7.73 -1.48
C SER A 168 23.13 -6.61 -0.76
N LEU A 169 22.66 -5.36 -0.85
CA LEU A 169 23.31 -4.19 -0.25
C LEU A 169 23.40 -4.30 1.28
N TRP A 170 22.34 -4.78 1.93
CA TRP A 170 22.25 -4.88 3.38
C TRP A 170 22.69 -6.25 3.92
N ASN A 171 23.20 -7.15 3.05
CA ASN A 171 23.61 -8.52 3.38
C ASN A 171 22.52 -9.29 4.16
N LEU A 172 21.27 -9.19 3.70
CA LEU A 172 20.16 -9.94 4.27
C LEU A 172 20.24 -11.43 3.85
N PRO A 173 19.77 -12.35 4.70
CA PRO A 173 19.78 -13.79 4.43
C PRO A 173 18.91 -14.21 3.23
#